data_AF-A0A534LQQ1-F1
#
_entry.id   AF-A0A534LQQ1-F1
#
_cell.length_a   1.000
_cell.length_b   1.000
_cell.length_c   1.000
_cell.angle_alpha   90.00
_cell.angle_beta   90.00
_cell.angle_gamma   90.00
#
_symmetry.space_group_name_H-M   'P 1'
#
loop_
_entity.id
_entity.type
_entity.pdbx_description
1 polymer ?
#
loop_
_entity_poly.entity_id
_entity_poly.type
_entity_poly.pdbx_seq_one_letter_code
_entity_poly.pdbx_strand_id
1 'polypeptide(L)'
;METEGSRYLADLKPCLDIWKSIDLRIQAVKDEQLGWRCEILRATLIHEDWRAPSSWMKPPAIPDLLILHEFWPIGRLHDLVSMLEAGDLLIAGEHVMVKRHAGNQQYSPSSFYMRTYARTEANQRYGLDWKTIVLSAWEGLSPSQELNRARERVDSQLQSGNPPWDGIADVRRASIGMTEDEARRADFMSCEVLAPLFIRFGPCTVDGDKLSLDIEIERTINPTDVGIAIMFLFGDQTAGRTRIEVGKGDHEVAGGHLIVSADLPEIASSAMTILTYRRMAVDRKRLFKAASLAETRQWLAFRTFVGGPTELSEALRTTKGGDPFEHAVSTLLHLLGFATGHYGQNTFGGDMTDLFVTYSDEGWSLVVECTIRELDLAAKIAKLVTRAKSIARTAPSEVYAALVTRQPRTDISDTVREDAARERVILITGDDLDGLVQLATELPPPEKVRNHLLRLMPAQVR
;
A
#
# COMPACT_ATOMS: atom_id res chain seq x y z
N MET A 1 9.75 39.95 5.00
CA MET A 1 8.78 38.84 4.88
C MET A 1 9.57 37.56 5.08
N GLU A 2 9.09 36.66 5.93
CA GLU A 2 9.70 35.35 6.11
C GLU A 2 9.56 34.54 4.81
N THR A 3 10.65 33.94 4.34
CA THR A 3 10.63 33.08 3.15
C THR A 3 10.22 31.66 3.51
N GLU A 4 9.71 30.90 2.54
CA GLU A 4 9.33 29.50 2.75
C GLU A 4 10.53 28.63 3.13
N GLY A 5 11.73 28.93 2.61
CA GLY A 5 12.97 28.29 3.03
C GLY A 5 13.37 28.64 4.46
N SER A 6 13.20 29.90 4.88
CA SER A 6 13.42 30.28 6.29
C SER A 6 12.50 29.51 7.23
N ARG A 7 11.21 29.38 6.89
CA ARG A 7 10.25 28.59 7.65
C ARG A 7 10.62 27.11 7.69
N TYR A 8 11.03 26.54 6.56
CA TYR A 8 11.51 25.16 6.48
C TYR A 8 12.70 24.92 7.42
N LEU A 9 13.71 25.79 7.39
CA LEU A 9 14.86 25.68 8.29
C LEU A 9 14.46 25.82 9.77
N ALA A 10 13.50 26.69 10.08
CA ALA A 10 12.98 26.85 11.43
C ALA A 10 12.25 25.59 11.94
N ASP A 11 11.43 24.97 11.08
CA ASP A 11 10.70 23.73 11.40
C ASP A 11 11.64 22.52 11.54
N LEU A 12 12.74 22.50 10.79
CA LEU A 12 13.75 21.44 10.90
C LEU A 12 14.71 21.63 12.07
N LYS A 13 14.88 22.86 12.58
CA LYS A 13 15.83 23.17 13.66
C LYS A 13 15.73 22.22 14.86
N PRO A 14 14.53 21.84 15.34
CA PRO A 14 14.38 20.90 16.43
C PRO A 14 14.73 19.46 16.04
N CYS A 15 15.17 19.11 14.84
CA CYS A 15 15.46 17.72 14.44
C CYS A 15 16.72 17.60 13.56
N LEU A 16 17.51 18.68 13.44
CA LEU A 16 18.71 18.72 12.59
C LEU A 16 19.76 17.67 12.92
N ASP A 17 19.82 17.23 14.17
CA ASP A 17 20.73 16.20 14.68
C ASP A 17 20.44 14.78 14.16
N ILE A 18 19.25 14.54 13.58
CA ILE A 18 18.92 13.28 12.92
C ILE A 18 19.81 13.06 11.68
N TRP A 19 20.07 14.14 10.93
CA TRP A 19 20.74 14.08 9.64
C TRP A 19 22.23 14.40 9.75
N LYS A 20 23.03 13.77 8.89
CA LYS A 20 24.49 13.94 8.84
C LYS A 20 24.95 14.58 7.55
N SER A 21 24.27 14.26 6.45
CA SER A 21 24.59 14.77 5.13
C SER A 21 23.34 14.99 4.27
N ILE A 22 23.57 15.55 3.09
CA ILE A 22 22.58 15.85 2.06
C ILE A 22 23.00 15.07 0.81
N ASP A 23 22.21 14.08 0.40
CA ASP A 23 22.30 13.44 -0.92
C ASP A 23 21.66 14.39 -1.94
N LEU A 24 22.50 15.08 -2.71
CA LEU A 24 22.09 16.09 -3.67
C LEU A 24 22.24 15.56 -5.09
N ARG A 25 21.12 15.38 -5.77
CA ARG A 25 21.05 14.89 -7.16
C ARG A 25 20.42 15.93 -8.04
N ILE A 26 21.06 16.17 -9.18
CA ILE A 26 20.59 17.19 -10.11
C ILE A 26 20.72 16.70 -11.55
N GLN A 27 19.72 17.05 -12.33
CA GLN A 27 19.73 17.03 -13.78
C GLN A 27 19.50 18.43 -14.30
N ALA A 28 20.40 18.90 -15.14
CA ALA A 28 20.29 20.17 -15.85
C ALA A 28 20.59 20.00 -17.33
N VAL A 29 19.95 20.81 -18.16
CA VAL A 29 20.19 20.85 -19.62
C VAL A 29 20.87 22.16 -19.94
N LYS A 30 21.80 22.13 -20.90
CA LYS A 30 22.50 23.31 -21.35
C LYS A 30 21.59 24.21 -22.19
N ASP A 31 21.45 25.45 -21.75
CA ASP A 31 20.81 26.54 -22.46
C ASP A 31 21.89 27.45 -23.04
N GLU A 32 21.77 27.80 -24.31
CA GLU A 32 22.80 28.58 -25.02
C GLU A 32 23.01 29.99 -24.41
N GLN A 33 21.98 30.56 -23.80
CA GLN A 33 22.02 31.91 -23.23
C GLN A 33 22.29 31.89 -21.73
N LEU A 34 21.82 30.86 -21.02
CA LEU A 34 21.75 30.85 -19.56
C LEU A 34 22.72 29.86 -18.91
N GLY A 35 23.43 29.06 -19.70
CA GLY A 35 24.29 28.00 -19.20
C GLY A 35 23.46 26.81 -18.71
N TRP A 36 23.79 26.23 -17.55
CA TRP A 36 23.05 25.09 -17.04
C TRP A 36 21.72 25.51 -16.44
N ARG A 37 20.63 24.97 -16.97
CA ARG A 37 19.30 25.16 -16.42
C ARG A 37 18.81 23.90 -15.74
N CYS A 38 18.48 24.00 -14.47
CA CYS A 38 17.91 22.90 -13.69
C CYS A 38 16.60 22.43 -14.34
N GLU A 39 16.48 21.11 -14.50
CA GLU A 39 15.19 20.47 -14.79
C GLU A 39 14.67 19.78 -13.55
N ILE A 40 15.51 18.98 -12.90
CA ILE A 40 15.15 18.24 -11.71
C ILE A 40 16.27 18.36 -10.69
N LEU A 41 15.93 18.71 -9.46
CA LEU A 41 16.82 18.67 -8.31
C LEU A 41 16.11 17.95 -7.16
N ARG A 42 16.80 16.99 -6.56
CA ARG A 42 16.39 16.36 -5.32
C ARG A 42 17.54 16.35 -4.32
N ALA A 43 17.34 17.02 -3.20
CA ALA A 43 18.21 16.99 -2.04
C ALA A 43 17.53 16.19 -0.94
N THR A 44 18.08 15.04 -0.54
CA THR A 44 17.52 14.25 0.57
C THR A 44 18.45 14.35 1.76
N LEU A 45 17.91 14.74 2.92
CA LEU A 45 18.68 14.73 4.16
C LEU A 45 18.81 13.28 4.63
N ILE A 46 20.04 12.81 4.81
CA ILE A 46 20.33 11.39 5.06
C ILE A 46 21.10 11.20 6.37
N HIS A 47 20.89 10.02 6.96
CA HIS A 47 21.65 9.50 8.09
C HIS A 47 22.93 8.77 7.61
N GLU A 48 23.94 8.61 8.48
CA GLU A 48 25.31 8.14 8.17
C GLU A 48 25.40 6.81 7.39
N ASP A 49 24.41 5.93 7.55
CA ASP A 49 24.36 4.61 6.89
C ASP A 49 23.28 4.49 5.81
N TRP A 50 22.44 5.51 5.63
CA TRP A 50 21.34 5.45 4.69
C TRP A 50 21.82 5.85 3.29
N ARG A 51 22.14 4.84 2.48
CA ARG A 51 22.21 5.02 1.03
C ARG A 51 20.79 5.14 0.52
N ALA A 52 20.45 6.28 -0.07
CA ALA A 52 19.22 6.41 -0.83
C ALA A 52 19.08 5.22 -1.82
N PRO A 53 17.84 4.82 -2.17
CA PRO A 53 17.57 3.59 -2.91
C PRO A 53 18.56 3.36 -4.05
N SER A 54 19.08 2.12 -4.08
CA SER A 54 20.34 1.65 -4.66
C SER A 54 20.48 1.72 -6.19
N SER A 55 19.80 2.62 -6.90
CA SER A 55 19.81 2.65 -8.36
C SER A 55 20.59 3.81 -8.96
N TRP A 56 21.50 4.48 -8.24
CA TRP A 56 22.36 5.49 -8.89
C TRP A 56 23.22 4.81 -9.97
N MET A 57 22.78 4.96 -11.21
CA MET A 57 23.55 4.61 -12.38
C MET A 57 24.06 5.91 -12.98
N LYS A 58 25.38 6.02 -13.10
CA LYS A 58 26.00 7.18 -13.74
C LYS A 58 25.67 7.12 -15.25
N PRO A 59 24.91 8.09 -15.79
CA PRO A 59 24.63 8.12 -17.22
C PRO A 59 25.90 8.48 -18.01
N PRO A 60 25.93 8.21 -19.33
CA PRO A 60 27.03 8.62 -20.19
C PRO A 60 27.21 10.14 -20.15
N ALA A 61 28.46 10.58 -20.31
CA ALA A 61 28.76 12.00 -20.39
C ALA A 61 28.22 12.55 -21.72
N ILE A 62 27.24 13.45 -21.64
CA ILE A 62 26.63 14.11 -22.79
C ILE A 62 26.90 15.62 -22.67
N PRO A 63 27.44 16.28 -23.71
CA PRO A 63 27.85 17.69 -23.62
C PRO A 63 26.77 18.67 -23.17
N ASP A 64 25.51 18.38 -23.50
CA ASP A 64 24.36 19.27 -23.24
C ASP A 64 23.48 18.78 -22.07
N LEU A 65 23.93 17.77 -21.32
CA LEU A 65 23.23 17.19 -20.17
C LEU A 65 24.17 17.09 -18.97
N LEU A 66 23.89 17.87 -17.94
CA LEU A 66 24.61 17.84 -16.67
C LEU A 66 23.85 16.96 -15.68
N ILE A 67 24.54 15.95 -15.16
CA ILE A 67 24.01 15.07 -14.12
C ILE A 67 25.04 14.95 -13.02
N LEU A 68 24.68 15.44 -11.83
CA LEU A 68 25.56 15.44 -10.68
C LEU A 68 24.90 14.72 -9.50
N HIS A 69 25.75 14.11 -8.69
CA HIS A 69 25.40 13.48 -7.43
C HIS A 69 26.49 13.79 -6.44
N GLU A 70 26.15 14.60 -5.45
CA GLU A 70 27.07 15.13 -4.45
C GLU A 70 26.55 14.80 -3.06
N PHE A 71 27.48 14.61 -2.13
CA PHE A 71 27.16 14.49 -0.70
C PHE A 71 27.70 15.71 0.03
N TRP A 72 26.80 16.53 0.57
CA TRP A 72 27.19 17.69 1.36
C TRP A 72 27.00 17.42 2.85
N PRO A 73 27.87 17.95 3.73
CA PRO A 73 27.62 17.88 5.16
C PRO A 73 26.36 18.66 5.52
N ILE A 74 25.59 18.19 6.52
CA ILE A 74 24.31 18.80 6.92
C ILE A 74 24.42 20.29 7.29
N GLY A 75 25.61 20.74 7.73
CA GLY A 75 25.89 22.15 8.00
C GLY A 75 25.72 23.07 6.79
N ARG A 76 25.72 22.54 5.56
CA ARG A 76 25.46 23.30 4.32
C ARG A 76 23.97 23.42 3.96
N LEU A 77 23.06 22.92 4.78
CA LEU A 77 21.62 22.98 4.50
C LEU A 77 21.12 24.42 4.34
N HIS A 78 21.58 25.33 5.19
CA HIS A 78 21.22 26.75 5.10
C HIS A 78 21.70 27.36 3.78
N ASP A 79 22.94 27.07 3.36
CA ASP A 79 23.50 27.55 2.11
C ASP A 79 22.73 27.00 0.91
N LEU A 80 22.39 25.71 0.93
CA LEU A 80 21.58 25.07 -0.11
C LEU A 80 20.23 25.79 -0.26
N VAL A 81 19.48 25.93 0.83
CA VAL A 81 18.17 26.61 0.80
C VAL A 81 18.31 28.05 0.31
N SER A 82 19.35 28.77 0.77
CA SER A 82 19.61 30.15 0.33
C SER A 82 19.92 30.25 -1.17
N MET A 83 20.74 29.34 -1.71
CA MET A 83 21.04 29.26 -3.14
C MET A 83 19.80 28.95 -3.97
N LEU A 84 18.95 28.03 -3.50
CA LEU A 84 17.69 27.69 -4.16
C LEU A 84 16.73 28.89 -4.18
N GLU A 85 16.61 29.64 -3.10
CA GLU A 85 15.79 30.86 -3.03
C GLU A 85 16.34 32.02 -3.87
N ALA A 86 17.67 32.11 -4.05
CA ALA A 86 18.27 33.03 -5.00
C ALA A 86 18.06 32.58 -6.47
N GLY A 87 17.81 31.28 -6.67
CA GLY A 87 17.68 30.65 -7.97
C GLY A 87 19.01 30.38 -8.68
N ASP A 88 20.11 30.36 -7.94
CA ASP A 88 21.47 30.19 -8.47
C ASP A 88 22.22 29.20 -7.56
N LEU A 89 22.42 27.97 -8.06
CA LEU A 89 23.06 26.88 -7.32
C LEU A 89 24.49 26.68 -7.81
N LEU A 90 25.46 26.74 -6.89
CA LEU A 90 26.85 26.37 -7.15
C LEU A 90 27.12 24.95 -6.63
N ILE A 91 27.36 24.01 -7.55
CA ILE A 91 27.57 22.60 -7.24
C ILE A 91 28.68 22.01 -8.12
N ALA A 92 29.66 21.34 -7.52
CA ALA A 92 30.81 20.75 -8.22
C ALA A 92 31.57 21.73 -9.15
N GLY A 93 31.53 23.04 -8.84
CA GLY A 93 32.11 24.10 -9.67
C GLY A 93 31.21 24.60 -10.81
N GLU A 94 30.06 23.95 -11.03
CA GLU A 94 29.07 24.34 -12.03
C GLU A 94 28.05 25.31 -11.42
N HIS A 95 27.67 26.32 -12.22
CA HIS A 95 26.60 27.25 -11.88
C HIS A 95 25.31 26.82 -12.55
N VAL A 96 24.31 26.41 -11.77
CA VAL A 96 23.04 25.88 -12.27
C VAL A 96 21.89 26.81 -11.88
N MET A 97 21.16 27.29 -12.88
CA MET A 97 20.02 28.17 -12.70
C MET A 97 18.78 27.39 -12.24
N VAL A 98 18.20 27.79 -11.11
CA VAL A 98 16.97 27.26 -10.51
C VAL A 98 15.91 28.38 -10.46
N LYS A 99 15.52 28.88 -11.63
CA LYS A 99 14.60 30.02 -11.78
C LYS A 99 13.41 29.64 -12.66
N ARG A 100 12.26 30.25 -12.36
CA ARG A 100 11.07 30.14 -13.20
C ARG A 100 11.12 31.16 -14.34
N HIS A 101 10.55 30.79 -15.48
CA HIS A 101 10.38 31.71 -16.61
C HIS A 101 9.22 32.67 -16.33
N ALA A 102 9.51 33.97 -16.29
CA ALA A 102 8.55 35.03 -15.98
C ALA A 102 7.93 35.69 -17.24
N GLY A 103 8.26 35.19 -18.44
CA GLY A 103 7.88 35.81 -19.72
C GLY A 103 8.95 36.79 -20.24
N ASN A 104 8.88 37.14 -21.53
CA ASN A 104 9.82 38.09 -22.18
C ASN A 104 11.31 37.76 -21.94
N GLN A 105 11.68 36.47 -21.91
CA GLN A 105 13.04 35.99 -21.60
C GLN A 105 13.55 36.41 -20.21
N GLN A 106 12.66 36.84 -19.31
CA GLN A 106 13.00 37.14 -17.92
C GLN A 106 12.85 35.90 -17.04
N TYR A 107 13.76 35.78 -16.09
CA TYR A 107 13.77 34.72 -15.10
C TYR A 107 13.62 35.32 -13.71
N SER A 108 12.83 34.66 -12.88
CA SER A 108 12.64 35.06 -11.48
C SER A 108 12.90 33.85 -10.57
N PRO A 109 13.29 34.08 -9.30
CA PRO A 109 13.38 33.00 -8.34
C PRO A 109 12.11 32.14 -8.29
N SER A 110 12.29 30.84 -8.15
CA SER A 110 11.19 29.90 -8.04
C SER A 110 10.38 30.13 -6.76
N SER A 111 9.08 29.88 -6.83
CA SER A 111 8.20 29.97 -5.67
C SER A 111 8.19 28.65 -4.92
N PHE A 112 8.97 28.58 -3.84
CA PHE A 112 8.98 27.42 -2.96
C PHE A 112 7.73 27.38 -2.08
N TYR A 113 7.33 26.18 -1.71
CA TYR A 113 6.31 25.93 -0.72
C TYR A 113 6.71 24.72 0.13
N MET A 114 6.38 24.79 1.41
CA MET A 114 6.61 23.70 2.35
C MET A 114 5.38 22.79 2.49
N ARG A 115 5.60 21.48 2.49
CA ARG A 115 4.58 20.46 2.78
C ARG A 115 5.14 19.40 3.72
N THR A 116 4.24 18.68 4.36
CA THR A 116 4.58 17.50 5.15
C THR A 116 3.79 16.33 4.62
N TYR A 117 4.47 15.26 4.23
CA TYR A 117 3.86 14.05 3.69
C TYR A 117 3.81 12.97 4.77
N ALA A 118 2.66 12.32 4.90
CA ALA A 118 2.56 11.11 5.72
C ALA A 118 3.43 10.00 5.12
N ARG A 119 3.83 9.02 5.93
CA ARG A 119 4.69 7.89 5.51
C ARG A 119 4.23 7.23 4.20
N THR A 120 2.95 6.86 4.09
CA THR A 120 2.40 6.22 2.89
C THR A 120 2.56 7.08 1.64
N GLU A 121 2.27 8.39 1.75
CA GLU A 121 2.38 9.34 0.64
C GLU A 121 3.85 9.59 0.26
N ALA A 122 4.73 9.73 1.25
CA ALA A 122 6.16 9.89 1.03
C ALA A 122 6.78 8.66 0.37
N ASN A 123 6.33 7.45 0.73
CA ASN A 123 6.79 6.22 0.11
C ASN A 123 6.32 6.12 -1.36
N GLN A 124 5.04 6.42 -1.61
CA GLN A 124 4.50 6.40 -2.97
C GLN A 124 5.18 7.41 -3.89
N ARG A 125 5.52 8.60 -3.38
CA ARG A 125 6.05 9.70 -4.19
C ARG A 125 7.58 9.70 -4.31
N TYR A 126 8.27 9.38 -3.23
CA TYR A 126 9.73 9.54 -3.13
C TYR A 126 10.47 8.21 -2.86
N GLY A 127 9.75 7.10 -2.66
CA GLY A 127 10.34 5.86 -2.17
C GLY A 127 10.88 5.96 -0.74
N LEU A 128 10.40 6.94 0.03
CA LEU A 128 10.80 7.17 1.42
C LEU A 128 9.76 6.58 2.37
N ASP A 129 10.09 5.50 3.06
CA ASP A 129 9.19 4.84 4.01
C ASP A 129 9.18 5.51 5.40
N TRP A 130 9.15 6.85 5.38
CA TRP A 130 9.22 7.75 6.55
C TRP A 130 8.31 8.96 6.36
N LYS A 131 7.79 9.52 7.46
CA LYS A 131 7.21 10.87 7.40
C LYS A 131 8.29 11.85 6.95
N THR A 132 7.95 12.68 5.97
CA THR A 132 8.93 13.54 5.30
C THR A 132 8.41 14.98 5.21
N ILE A 133 9.23 15.93 5.67
CA ILE A 133 9.01 17.36 5.49
C ILE A 133 9.70 17.77 4.21
N VAL A 134 9.00 18.50 3.33
CA VAL A 134 9.46 18.81 1.98
C VAL A 134 9.37 20.29 1.72
N LEU A 135 10.49 20.90 1.32
CA LEU A 135 10.51 22.18 0.64
C LEU A 135 10.53 21.90 -0.86
N SER A 136 9.57 22.42 -1.61
CA SER A 136 9.51 22.14 -3.05
C SER A 136 9.11 23.33 -3.89
N ALA A 137 9.61 23.38 -5.12
CA ALA A 137 9.15 24.28 -6.18
C ALA A 137 8.80 23.47 -7.42
N TRP A 138 7.67 23.80 -8.03
CA TRP A 138 7.15 23.16 -9.23
C TRP A 138 6.78 24.25 -10.22
N GLU A 139 7.54 24.37 -11.30
CA GLU A 139 7.42 25.48 -12.24
C GLU A 139 7.16 24.94 -13.63
N GLY A 140 6.12 25.44 -14.29
CA GLY A 140 5.88 25.12 -15.68
C GLY A 140 7.04 25.62 -16.55
N LEU A 141 7.63 24.72 -17.33
CA LEU A 141 8.56 25.12 -18.36
C LEU A 141 7.74 25.54 -19.56
N SER A 142 7.78 26.84 -19.88
CA SER A 142 7.19 27.31 -21.13
C SER A 142 7.90 26.58 -22.28
N PRO A 143 7.17 25.84 -23.13
CA PRO A 143 7.80 25.08 -24.20
C PRO A 143 8.30 26.08 -25.26
N SER A 144 9.59 26.43 -25.20
CA SER A 144 10.26 27.02 -26.36
C SER A 144 10.62 25.91 -27.34
N GLN A 145 10.49 26.19 -28.64
CA GLN A 145 10.90 25.23 -29.67
C GLN A 145 12.39 24.86 -29.55
N GLU A 146 13.22 25.81 -29.13
CA GLU A 146 14.65 25.62 -28.90
C GLU A 146 14.92 24.62 -27.78
N LEU A 147 14.19 24.71 -26.67
CA LEU A 147 14.31 23.77 -25.56
C LEU A 147 13.92 22.35 -25.98
N ASN A 148 12.81 22.21 -26.70
CA ASN A 148 12.37 20.90 -27.17
C ASN A 148 13.40 20.28 -28.11
N ARG A 149 13.98 21.06 -29.02
CA ARG A 149 15.09 20.61 -29.89
C ARG A 149 16.34 20.22 -29.10
N ALA A 150 16.69 20.98 -28.06
CA ALA A 150 17.82 20.63 -27.20
C ALA A 150 17.60 19.27 -26.51
N ARG A 151 16.38 19.02 -26.01
CA ARG A 151 16.01 17.73 -25.42
C ARG A 151 16.00 16.59 -26.43
N GLU A 152 15.43 16.78 -27.62
CA GLU A 152 15.43 15.77 -28.69
C GLU A 152 16.87 15.37 -29.08
N ARG A 153 17.81 16.33 -29.11
CA ARG A 153 19.23 16.05 -29.33
C ARG A 153 19.83 15.20 -28.20
N VAL A 154 19.54 15.55 -26.94
CA VAL A 154 20.00 14.80 -25.77
C VAL A 154 19.41 13.38 -25.77
N ASP A 155 18.11 13.23 -26.03
CA ASP A 155 17.45 11.92 -26.12
C ASP A 155 18.08 11.06 -27.21
N SER A 156 18.33 11.63 -28.40
CA SER A 156 18.99 10.91 -29.49
C SER A 156 20.40 10.46 -29.11
N GLN A 157 21.16 11.28 -28.37
CA GLN A 157 22.50 10.94 -27.89
C GLN A 157 22.46 9.86 -26.79
N LEU A 158 21.48 9.90 -25.90
CA LEU A 158 21.23 8.89 -24.88
C LEU A 158 20.88 7.53 -25.50
N GLN A 159 19.97 7.53 -26.48
CA GLN A 159 19.50 6.31 -27.16
C GLN A 159 20.56 5.67 -28.05
N SER A 160 21.46 6.46 -28.63
CA SER A 160 22.58 5.97 -29.43
C SER A 160 23.84 5.64 -28.60
N GLY A 161 23.81 5.90 -27.29
CA GLY A 161 24.90 5.60 -26.36
C GLY A 161 25.09 4.10 -26.10
N ASN A 162 26.18 3.75 -25.41
CA ASN A 162 26.43 2.39 -24.93
C ASN A 162 26.82 2.41 -23.43
N PRO A 163 25.98 1.85 -22.53
CA PRO A 163 24.67 1.27 -22.81
C PRO A 163 23.66 2.32 -23.32
N PRO A 164 22.65 1.92 -24.12
CA PRO A 164 21.60 2.82 -24.56
C PRO A 164 20.65 3.14 -23.40
N TRP A 165 20.14 4.37 -23.39
CA TRP A 165 19.13 4.86 -22.44
C TRP A 165 17.86 5.24 -23.18
N ASP A 166 16.68 5.00 -22.59
CA ASP A 166 15.40 5.40 -23.19
C ASP A 166 15.10 6.90 -22.95
N GLY A 167 16.05 7.74 -23.35
CA GLY A 167 16.00 9.19 -23.23
C GLY A 167 16.13 9.72 -21.79
N ILE A 168 15.85 11.01 -21.64
CA ILE A 168 15.98 11.76 -20.40
C ILE A 168 15.08 11.19 -19.30
N ALA A 169 13.89 10.67 -19.62
CA ALA A 169 12.98 10.11 -18.63
C ALA A 169 13.60 8.88 -17.93
N ASP A 170 14.24 7.98 -18.67
CA ASP A 170 14.94 6.83 -18.10
C ASP A 170 16.09 7.26 -17.19
N VAL A 171 16.85 8.26 -17.64
CA VAL A 171 17.92 8.87 -16.85
C VAL A 171 17.39 9.47 -15.55
N ARG A 172 16.25 10.18 -15.56
CA ARG A 172 15.62 10.73 -14.33
C ARG A 172 15.24 9.63 -13.35
N ARG A 173 14.69 8.51 -13.84
CA ARG A 173 14.35 7.37 -12.98
C ARG A 173 15.60 6.79 -12.32
N ALA A 174 16.63 6.48 -13.11
CA ALA A 174 17.83 5.85 -12.60
C ALA A 174 18.64 6.78 -11.68
N SER A 175 18.89 8.02 -12.11
CA SER A 175 19.74 8.96 -11.39
C SER A 175 19.01 9.62 -10.21
N ILE A 176 17.80 10.14 -10.40
CA ILE A 176 17.09 10.91 -9.36
C ILE A 176 16.20 10.02 -8.48
N GLY A 177 15.71 8.89 -8.99
CA GLY A 177 14.75 8.02 -8.29
C GLY A 177 13.31 8.53 -8.39
N MET A 178 12.91 9.05 -9.56
CA MET A 178 11.53 9.46 -9.83
C MET A 178 10.64 8.27 -10.23
N THR A 179 9.34 8.40 -10.02
CA THR A 179 8.36 7.47 -10.60
C THR A 179 8.32 7.60 -12.12
N GLU A 180 7.78 6.59 -12.81
CA GLU A 180 7.71 6.59 -14.28
C GLU A 180 6.90 7.77 -14.84
N ASP A 181 5.76 8.07 -14.22
CA ASP A 181 4.88 9.17 -14.63
C ASP A 181 5.55 10.53 -14.43
N GLU A 182 6.21 10.74 -13.29
CA GLU A 182 6.92 12.00 -13.04
C GLU A 182 8.13 12.18 -13.95
N ALA A 183 8.87 11.10 -14.22
CA ALA A 183 10.06 11.14 -15.07
C ALA A 183 9.74 11.55 -16.51
N ARG A 184 8.60 11.08 -17.05
CA ARG A 184 8.14 11.39 -18.41
C ARG A 184 7.68 12.83 -18.61
N ARG A 185 7.39 13.55 -17.55
CA ARG A 185 6.91 14.92 -17.66
C ARG A 185 8.07 15.87 -18.01
N ALA A 186 8.02 16.38 -19.23
CA ALA A 186 8.99 17.36 -19.74
C ALA A 186 8.51 18.81 -19.53
N ASP A 187 7.26 19.00 -19.13
CA ASP A 187 6.58 20.30 -19.04
C ASP A 187 6.89 21.09 -17.76
N PHE A 188 7.69 20.56 -16.83
CA PHE A 188 8.00 21.24 -15.58
C PHE A 188 9.46 21.10 -15.14
N MET A 189 9.87 22.06 -14.32
CA MET A 189 11.04 21.96 -13.46
C MET A 189 10.59 21.60 -12.04
N SER A 190 11.28 20.67 -11.39
CA SER A 190 11.04 20.31 -9.99
C SER A 190 12.31 20.44 -9.18
N CYS A 191 12.18 21.07 -8.01
CA CYS A 191 13.25 21.20 -7.04
C CYS A 191 12.69 20.82 -5.67
N GLU A 192 13.30 19.84 -5.01
CA GLU A 192 12.80 19.25 -3.77
C GLU A 192 13.93 19.09 -2.75
N VAL A 193 13.69 19.54 -1.50
CA VAL A 193 14.54 19.25 -0.34
C VAL A 193 13.72 18.42 0.65
N LEU A 194 14.08 17.14 0.78
CA LEU A 194 13.36 16.11 1.53
C LEU A 194 14.04 15.87 2.88
N ALA A 195 13.30 16.04 3.98
CA ALA A 195 13.75 15.80 5.34
C ALA A 195 12.93 14.66 5.99
N PRO A 196 13.31 13.39 5.75
CA PRO A 196 12.68 12.23 6.39
C PRO A 196 13.02 12.19 7.89
N LEU A 197 12.02 11.89 8.73
CA LEU A 197 12.18 11.93 10.20
C LEU A 197 12.72 10.63 10.83
N PHE A 198 12.91 9.56 10.05
CA PHE A 198 13.57 8.31 10.48
C PHE A 198 13.01 7.66 11.77
N ILE A 199 11.73 7.89 12.06
CA ILE A 199 10.98 7.28 13.17
C ILE A 199 9.60 6.85 12.69
N ARG A 200 9.16 5.64 13.07
CA ARG A 200 7.85 5.10 12.70
C ARG A 200 7.41 3.96 13.62
N PHE A 201 6.16 3.53 13.50
CA PHE A 201 5.72 2.28 14.09
C PHE A 201 6.16 1.06 13.25
N GLY A 202 6.83 0.11 13.90
CA GLY A 202 7.03 -1.26 13.40
C GLY A 202 5.80 -2.14 13.63
N PRO A 203 5.92 -3.47 13.71
CA PRO A 203 4.82 -4.37 14.04
C PRO A 203 4.17 -4.03 15.40
N CYS A 204 2.88 -3.70 15.40
CA CYS A 204 2.14 -3.42 16.63
C CYS A 204 0.97 -4.38 16.77
N THR A 205 0.69 -4.84 17.98
CA THR A 205 -0.34 -5.85 18.25
C THR A 205 -1.14 -5.49 19.50
N VAL A 206 -2.35 -6.03 19.58
CA VAL A 206 -3.17 -6.02 20.80
C VAL A 206 -3.53 -7.45 21.10
N ASP A 207 -3.10 -7.94 22.26
CA ASP A 207 -3.37 -9.30 22.76
C ASP A 207 -4.17 -9.20 24.06
N GLY A 208 -5.45 -9.57 24.01
CA GLY A 208 -6.41 -9.31 25.07
C GLY A 208 -6.49 -7.81 25.43
N ASP A 209 -6.11 -7.50 26.66
CA ASP A 209 -6.07 -6.13 27.19
C ASP A 209 -4.67 -5.51 27.12
N LYS A 210 -3.70 -6.16 26.48
CA LYS A 210 -2.33 -5.64 26.37
C LYS A 210 -2.04 -5.14 24.96
N LEU A 211 -1.69 -3.86 24.86
CA LEU A 211 -1.16 -3.28 23.64
C LEU A 211 0.37 -3.35 23.65
N SER A 212 0.93 -3.84 22.54
CA SER A 212 2.36 -3.85 22.28
C SER A 212 2.67 -2.99 21.06
N LEU A 213 3.56 -2.02 21.23
CA LEU A 213 4.00 -1.08 20.20
C LEU A 213 5.48 -1.29 19.93
N ASP A 214 5.80 -1.75 18.73
CA ASP A 214 7.17 -1.68 18.21
C ASP A 214 7.35 -0.33 17.50
N ILE A 215 8.44 0.35 17.83
CA ILE A 215 8.82 1.63 17.26
C ILE A 215 10.22 1.46 16.67
N GLU A 216 10.30 1.67 15.37
CA GLU A 216 11.56 1.69 14.65
C GLU A 216 12.13 3.11 14.71
N ILE A 217 13.33 3.23 15.28
CA ILE A 217 14.10 4.47 15.41
C ILE A 217 15.51 4.29 14.89
N GLU A 218 16.00 5.26 14.14
CA GLU A 218 17.42 5.33 13.79
C GLU A 218 18.28 5.64 15.03
N ARG A 219 19.56 5.24 14.97
CA ARG A 219 20.49 5.33 16.12
C ARG A 219 20.73 6.76 16.61
N THR A 220 20.56 7.77 15.76
CA THR A 220 20.71 9.19 16.13
C THR A 220 19.54 9.75 16.92
N ILE A 221 18.40 9.05 16.94
CA ILE A 221 17.22 9.51 17.65
C ILE A 221 17.37 9.21 19.13
N ASN A 222 17.42 10.27 19.95
CA ASN A 222 17.36 10.13 21.38
C ASN A 222 15.97 9.62 21.80
N PRO A 223 15.85 8.43 22.45
CA PRO A 223 14.57 7.89 22.86
C PRO A 223 13.78 8.82 23.77
N THR A 224 14.43 9.70 24.56
CA THR A 224 13.72 10.64 25.46
C THR A 224 12.89 11.70 24.73
N ASP A 225 13.17 11.90 23.44
CA ASP A 225 12.43 12.83 22.60
C ASP A 225 11.22 12.17 21.92
N VAL A 226 11.06 10.85 22.09
CA VAL A 226 9.95 10.06 21.55
C VAL A 226 8.81 10.01 22.55
N GLY A 227 7.60 10.34 22.08
CA GLY A 227 6.39 10.25 22.88
C GLY A 227 5.31 9.48 22.15
N ILE A 228 4.53 8.70 22.89
CA ILE A 228 3.40 7.95 22.33
C ILE A 228 2.14 8.46 23.00
N ALA A 229 1.21 9.02 22.22
CA ALA A 229 -0.12 9.31 22.70
C ALA A 229 -1.06 8.16 22.30
N ILE A 230 -1.84 7.67 23.26
CA ILE A 230 -2.77 6.56 23.06
C ILE A 230 -4.17 7.05 23.44
N MET A 231 -5.11 6.89 22.51
CA MET A 231 -6.53 7.11 22.74
C MET A 231 -7.23 5.76 22.72
N PHE A 232 -7.83 5.38 23.84
CA PHE A 232 -8.64 4.18 23.95
C PHE A 232 -10.05 4.48 23.43
N LEU A 233 -10.57 3.63 22.56
CA LEU A 233 -11.82 3.85 21.85
C LEU A 233 -12.80 2.72 22.11
N PHE A 234 -14.08 3.05 22.34
CA PHE A 234 -15.21 2.14 22.30
C PHE A 234 -16.10 2.53 21.11
N GLY A 235 -16.04 1.74 20.04
CA GLY A 235 -16.54 2.18 18.74
C GLY A 235 -15.75 3.41 18.27
N ASP A 236 -16.45 4.53 18.08
CA ASP A 236 -15.85 5.83 17.72
C ASP A 236 -15.77 6.82 18.89
N GLN A 237 -16.23 6.44 20.08
CA GLN A 237 -16.14 7.28 21.28
C GLN A 237 -14.79 7.07 21.98
N THR A 238 -14.20 8.16 22.49
CA THR A 238 -12.98 8.06 23.30
C THR A 238 -13.33 7.63 24.73
N ALA A 239 -12.95 6.41 25.10
CA ALA A 239 -13.10 5.86 26.45
C ALA A 239 -12.00 6.36 27.41
N GLY A 240 -10.82 6.71 26.88
CA GLY A 240 -9.72 7.21 27.71
C GLY A 240 -8.53 7.68 26.89
N ARG A 241 -7.57 8.33 27.55
CA ARG A 241 -6.33 8.81 26.93
C ARG A 241 -5.17 8.58 27.89
N THR A 242 -4.02 8.17 27.34
CA THR A 242 -2.77 8.11 28.07
C THR A 242 -1.62 8.56 27.19
N ARG A 243 -0.48 8.85 27.81
CA ARG A 243 0.76 9.21 27.13
C ARG A 243 1.91 8.46 27.75
N ILE A 244 2.78 7.92 26.91
CA ILE A 244 4.01 7.28 27.32
C ILE A 244 5.17 8.17 26.86
N GLU A 245 6.01 8.58 27.81
CA GLU A 245 7.29 9.23 27.53
C GLU A 245 8.35 8.15 27.53
N VAL A 246 8.93 7.91 26.36
CA VAL A 246 9.98 6.91 26.20
C VAL A 246 11.22 7.38 26.98
N GLY A 247 11.85 6.50 27.77
CA GLY A 247 13.03 6.82 28.58
C GLY A 247 12.76 7.10 30.06
N LYS A 248 11.50 7.08 30.50
CA LYS A 248 11.11 7.01 31.92
C LYS A 248 10.40 5.68 32.20
N GLY A 249 11.14 4.57 32.16
CA GLY A 249 10.61 3.23 32.41
C GLY A 249 11.50 2.10 31.87
N ASP A 250 11.06 0.86 32.09
CA ASP A 250 11.69 -0.35 31.54
C ASP A 250 11.33 -0.49 30.05
N HIS A 251 12.15 0.11 29.19
CA HIS A 251 12.05 -0.06 27.75
C HIS A 251 13.29 -0.76 27.23
N GLU A 252 13.10 -1.80 26.42
CA GLU A 252 14.20 -2.47 25.76
C GLU A 252 14.53 -1.73 24.47
N VAL A 253 15.74 -1.18 24.40
CA VAL A 253 16.31 -0.63 23.16
C VAL A 253 17.24 -1.68 22.59
N ALA A 254 16.77 -2.42 21.60
CA ALA A 254 17.55 -3.46 20.93
C ALA A 254 17.51 -3.22 19.42
N GLY A 255 18.68 -3.08 18.79
CA GLY A 255 18.79 -3.10 17.33
C GLY A 255 18.06 -1.99 16.55
N GLY A 256 17.76 -0.83 17.15
CA GLY A 256 16.99 0.25 16.50
C GLY A 256 15.47 0.12 16.70
N HIS A 257 15.04 -0.79 17.56
CA HIS A 257 13.66 -0.96 17.97
C HIS A 257 13.47 -0.53 19.42
N LEU A 258 12.31 0.05 19.68
CA LEU A 258 11.83 0.37 21.01
C LEU A 258 10.45 -0.29 21.20
N ILE A 259 10.37 -1.21 22.15
CA ILE A 259 9.13 -1.90 22.48
C ILE A 259 8.48 -1.22 23.68
N VAL A 260 7.22 -0.83 23.53
CA VAL A 260 6.43 -0.20 24.58
C VAL A 260 5.10 -0.94 24.74
N SER A 261 4.73 -1.23 25.99
CA SER A 261 3.43 -1.82 26.31
C SER A 261 2.53 -0.88 27.10
N ALA A 262 1.22 -1.02 26.91
CA ALA A 262 0.20 -0.36 27.70
C ALA A 262 -1.01 -1.27 27.91
N ASP A 263 -1.68 -1.13 29.05
CA ASP A 263 -2.95 -1.81 29.29
C ASP A 263 -4.08 -1.02 28.61
N LEU A 264 -4.94 -1.75 27.89
CA LEU A 264 -6.19 -1.24 27.35
C LEU A 264 -7.28 -1.42 28.42
N PRO A 265 -8.08 -0.38 28.69
CA PRO A 265 -9.29 -0.54 29.49
C PRO A 265 -10.17 -1.67 28.91
N GLU A 266 -10.81 -2.44 29.79
CA GLU A 266 -11.70 -3.56 29.40
C GLU A 266 -12.74 -3.12 28.37
N ILE A 267 -13.35 -1.96 28.60
CA ILE A 267 -14.37 -1.34 27.73
C ILE A 267 -13.85 -0.88 26.37
N ALA A 268 -12.54 -0.77 26.15
CA ALA A 268 -11.99 -0.28 24.88
C ALA A 268 -12.02 -1.39 23.84
N SER A 269 -12.59 -1.14 22.66
CA SER A 269 -12.56 -2.07 21.51
C SER A 269 -11.35 -1.83 20.59
N SER A 270 -10.73 -0.65 20.66
CA SER A 270 -9.53 -0.32 19.89
C SER A 270 -8.70 0.76 20.58
N ALA A 271 -7.46 0.94 20.10
CA ALA A 271 -6.56 2.02 20.48
C ALA A 271 -6.10 2.77 19.22
N MET A 272 -6.26 4.08 19.21
CA MET A 272 -5.57 4.96 18.26
C MET A 272 -4.28 5.43 18.90
N THR A 273 -3.17 5.13 18.24
CA THR A 273 -1.82 5.42 18.72
C THR A 273 -1.19 6.45 17.80
N ILE A 274 -0.56 7.46 18.40
CA ILE A 274 0.10 8.55 17.70
C ILE A 274 1.53 8.59 18.20
N LEU A 275 2.46 8.27 17.32
CA LEU A 275 3.88 8.40 17.58
C LEU A 275 4.27 9.87 17.39
N THR A 276 5.03 10.40 18.31
CA THR A 276 5.53 11.78 18.28
C THR A 276 7.03 11.80 18.48
N TYR A 277 7.71 12.73 17.82
CA TYR A 277 9.11 13.04 18.03
C TYR A 277 9.24 14.55 18.24
N ARG A 278 9.81 14.97 19.37
CA ARG A 278 9.93 16.39 19.75
C ARG A 278 8.63 17.18 19.55
N ARG A 279 7.51 16.56 19.96
CA ARG A 279 6.12 17.07 19.89
C ARG A 279 5.51 17.14 18.48
N MET A 280 6.21 16.68 17.44
CA MET A 280 5.64 16.51 16.11
C MET A 280 5.05 15.11 15.97
N ALA A 281 3.80 14.98 15.52
CA ALA A 281 3.24 13.67 15.20
C ALA A 281 3.96 13.09 13.96
N VAL A 282 4.53 11.90 14.07
CA VAL A 282 5.33 11.28 13.00
C VAL A 282 4.64 10.07 12.36
N ASP A 283 3.88 9.30 13.13
CA ASP A 283 3.15 8.14 12.63
C ASP A 283 1.86 7.92 13.44
N ARG A 284 0.91 7.18 12.88
CA ARG A 284 -0.35 6.83 13.53
C ARG A 284 -0.79 5.42 13.17
N LYS A 285 -1.26 4.66 14.16
CA LYS A 285 -1.88 3.36 13.95
C LYS A 285 -3.15 3.22 14.77
N ARG A 286 -4.23 2.73 14.14
CA ARG A 286 -5.40 2.23 14.85
C ARG A 286 -5.27 0.72 14.97
N LEU A 287 -5.18 0.26 16.21
CA LEU A 287 -5.06 -1.14 16.56
C LEU A 287 -6.36 -1.54 17.22
N PHE A 288 -6.95 -2.62 16.74
CA PHE A 288 -8.16 -3.15 17.33
C PHE A 288 -7.72 -4.17 18.35
N LYS A 289 -8.42 -4.27 19.49
CA LYS A 289 -8.40 -5.54 20.21
C LYS A 289 -8.76 -6.58 19.15
N ALA A 290 -8.08 -7.73 19.16
CA ALA A 290 -8.70 -8.88 18.54
C ALA A 290 -10.14 -8.83 19.03
N ALA A 291 -11.10 -8.75 18.10
CA ALA A 291 -12.46 -9.04 18.50
C ALA A 291 -12.33 -10.32 19.32
N SER A 292 -13.10 -10.46 20.40
CA SER A 292 -13.26 -11.82 20.91
C SER A 292 -13.48 -12.69 19.67
N LEU A 293 -12.96 -13.91 19.66
CA LEU A 293 -13.22 -14.90 18.61
C LEU A 293 -14.73 -15.09 18.30
N ALA A 294 -15.62 -14.26 18.85
CA ALA A 294 -17.03 -14.14 18.58
C ALA A 294 -17.43 -13.27 17.36
N GLU A 295 -16.70 -12.22 16.90
CA GLU A 295 -17.20 -11.42 15.74
C GLU A 295 -16.11 -10.82 14.80
N THR A 296 -15.97 -11.33 13.57
CA THR A 296 -15.21 -10.66 12.50
C THR A 296 -15.93 -9.40 12.01
N ARG A 297 -15.21 -8.48 11.35
CA ARG A 297 -15.83 -7.27 10.75
C ARG A 297 -16.95 -7.62 9.76
N GLN A 298 -16.81 -8.74 9.05
CA GLN A 298 -17.82 -9.28 8.15
C GLN A 298 -19.11 -9.60 8.92
N TRP A 299 -19.01 -10.28 10.08
CA TRP A 299 -20.17 -10.56 10.94
C TRP A 299 -20.77 -9.31 11.57
N LEU A 300 -19.94 -8.36 11.98
CA LEU A 300 -20.44 -7.08 12.50
C LEU A 300 -21.25 -6.32 11.45
N ALA A 301 -20.74 -6.23 10.21
CA ALA A 301 -21.45 -5.61 9.10
C ALA A 301 -22.75 -6.36 8.79
N PHE A 302 -22.72 -7.68 8.68
CA PHE A 302 -23.90 -8.49 8.40
C PHE A 302 -24.98 -8.33 9.47
N ARG A 303 -24.62 -8.37 10.76
CA ARG A 303 -25.53 -8.11 11.89
C ARG A 303 -26.12 -6.71 11.88
N THR A 304 -25.35 -5.72 11.46
CA THR A 304 -25.81 -4.33 11.41
C THR A 304 -26.85 -4.11 10.31
N PHE A 305 -26.66 -4.73 9.14
CA PHE A 305 -27.46 -4.41 7.95
C PHE A 305 -28.53 -5.45 7.59
N VAL A 306 -28.33 -6.70 7.99
CA VAL A 306 -29.17 -7.82 7.57
C VAL A 306 -29.77 -8.54 8.78
N GLY A 307 -28.94 -9.02 9.69
CA GLY A 307 -29.36 -9.81 10.85
C GLY A 307 -28.29 -10.80 11.32
N GLY A 308 -28.67 -11.79 12.10
CA GLY A 308 -27.78 -12.79 12.66
C GLY A 308 -27.69 -14.10 11.86
N PRO A 309 -27.08 -15.15 12.46
CA PRO A 309 -26.98 -16.47 11.85
C PRO A 309 -28.34 -17.10 11.50
N THR A 310 -29.38 -16.75 12.25
CA THR A 310 -30.75 -17.23 12.01
C THR A 310 -31.29 -16.74 10.68
N GLU A 311 -31.16 -15.45 10.38
CA GLU A 311 -31.61 -14.84 9.13
C GLU A 311 -30.83 -15.38 7.92
N LEU A 312 -29.52 -15.63 8.08
CA LEU A 312 -28.71 -16.28 7.05
C LEU A 312 -29.18 -17.72 6.79
N SER A 313 -29.43 -18.48 7.86
CA SER A 313 -29.94 -19.86 7.76
C SER A 313 -31.32 -19.90 7.08
N GLU A 314 -32.19 -18.95 7.40
CA GLU A 314 -33.50 -18.82 6.75
C GLU A 314 -33.34 -18.49 5.25
N ALA A 315 -32.43 -17.57 4.91
CA ALA A 315 -32.14 -17.21 3.51
C ALA A 315 -31.61 -18.40 2.70
N LEU A 316 -30.72 -19.23 3.28
CA LEU A 316 -30.23 -20.47 2.66
C LEU A 316 -31.34 -21.52 2.46
N ARG A 317 -32.44 -21.41 3.22
CA ARG A 317 -33.58 -22.35 3.21
C ARG A 317 -34.85 -21.78 2.56
N THR A 318 -34.88 -20.52 2.10
CA THR A 318 -36.10 -19.92 1.54
C THR A 318 -36.36 -20.40 0.12
N THR A 319 -37.61 -20.65 -0.29
CA THR A 319 -37.95 -21.17 -1.64
C THR A 319 -37.99 -20.10 -2.75
N LYS A 320 -37.56 -18.87 -2.45
CA LYS A 320 -37.63 -17.74 -3.40
C LYS A 320 -36.46 -17.80 -4.38
N GLY A 321 -36.65 -18.41 -5.55
CA GLY A 321 -35.78 -18.27 -6.74
C GLY A 321 -34.30 -18.70 -6.58
N GLY A 322 -33.57 -18.79 -7.70
CA GLY A 322 -32.13 -19.12 -7.71
C GLY A 322 -31.25 -18.02 -7.13
N ASP A 323 -31.44 -16.78 -7.60
CA ASP A 323 -30.57 -15.65 -7.24
C ASP A 323 -30.50 -15.36 -5.73
N PRO A 324 -31.61 -15.38 -4.96
CA PRO A 324 -31.53 -15.19 -3.51
C PRO A 324 -30.71 -16.29 -2.80
N PHE A 325 -30.72 -17.51 -3.33
CA PHE A 325 -29.90 -18.60 -2.81
C PHE A 325 -28.41 -18.38 -3.12
N GLU A 326 -28.07 -17.99 -4.35
CA GLU A 326 -26.69 -17.64 -4.74
C GLU A 326 -26.12 -16.51 -3.86
N HIS A 327 -26.91 -15.46 -3.63
CA HIS A 327 -26.51 -14.36 -2.73
C HIS A 327 -26.31 -14.83 -1.28
N ALA A 328 -27.16 -15.71 -0.77
CA ALA A 328 -27.01 -16.26 0.57
C ALA A 328 -25.74 -17.12 0.70
N VAL A 329 -25.44 -17.95 -0.30
CA VAL A 329 -24.20 -18.75 -0.35
C VAL A 329 -22.97 -17.85 -0.46
N SER A 330 -23.01 -16.82 -1.31
CA SER A 330 -21.92 -15.82 -1.40
C SER A 330 -21.68 -15.13 -0.06
N THR A 331 -22.75 -14.77 0.64
CA THR A 331 -22.67 -14.12 1.96
C THR A 331 -22.07 -15.05 3.00
N LEU A 332 -22.49 -16.33 3.02
CA LEU A 332 -21.91 -17.33 3.91
C LEU A 332 -20.41 -17.50 3.68
N LEU A 333 -19.96 -17.61 2.43
CA LEU A 333 -18.55 -17.72 2.08
C LEU A 333 -17.76 -16.47 2.46
N HIS A 334 -18.36 -15.29 2.31
CA HIS A 334 -17.76 -14.03 2.79
C HIS A 334 -17.58 -14.02 4.31
N LEU A 335 -18.60 -14.46 5.06
CA LEU A 335 -18.56 -14.58 6.53
C LEU A 335 -17.56 -15.63 7.01
N LEU A 336 -17.28 -16.66 6.21
CA LEU A 336 -16.22 -17.65 6.42
C LEU A 336 -14.81 -17.10 6.13
N GLY A 337 -14.68 -15.83 5.75
CA GLY A 337 -13.40 -15.15 5.57
C GLY A 337 -12.88 -15.11 4.13
N PHE A 338 -13.68 -15.54 3.15
CA PHE A 338 -13.28 -15.49 1.74
C PHE A 338 -13.65 -14.15 1.06
N ALA A 339 -12.95 -13.83 -0.02
CA ALA A 339 -13.39 -12.81 -0.98
C ALA A 339 -14.25 -13.49 -2.05
N THR A 340 -15.45 -12.95 -2.30
CA THR A 340 -16.45 -13.56 -3.19
C THR A 340 -16.82 -12.60 -4.32
N GLY A 341 -16.73 -13.06 -5.56
CA GLY A 341 -17.30 -12.40 -6.74
C GLY A 341 -18.57 -13.14 -7.18
N HIS A 342 -19.70 -12.42 -7.26
CA HIS A 342 -20.98 -12.96 -7.73
C HIS A 342 -21.16 -12.63 -9.21
N TYR A 343 -21.24 -13.65 -10.06
CA TYR A 343 -21.38 -13.55 -11.52
C TYR A 343 -22.68 -14.15 -12.05
N GLY A 344 -23.54 -14.67 -11.18
CA GLY A 344 -24.92 -15.04 -11.50
C GLY A 344 -25.65 -13.90 -12.23
N GLN A 345 -26.39 -14.26 -13.28
CA GLN A 345 -27.12 -13.33 -14.16
C GLN A 345 -26.30 -12.19 -14.78
N ASN A 346 -25.02 -12.41 -15.08
CA ASN A 346 -24.23 -11.36 -15.72
C ASN A 346 -24.84 -10.89 -17.07
N THR A 347 -24.75 -9.59 -17.32
CA THR A 347 -25.18 -8.95 -18.58
C THR A 347 -24.03 -8.80 -19.57
N PHE A 348 -22.82 -9.20 -19.18
CA PHE A 348 -21.60 -9.03 -19.97
C PHE A 348 -21.42 -10.11 -21.06
N GLY A 349 -22.30 -11.11 -21.09
CA GLY A 349 -22.26 -12.22 -22.03
C GLY A 349 -21.24 -13.28 -21.63
N GLY A 350 -21.50 -14.52 -22.02
CA GLY A 350 -20.65 -15.66 -21.70
C GLY A 350 -21.22 -16.57 -20.60
N ASP A 351 -20.89 -17.86 -20.71
CA ASP A 351 -21.33 -18.92 -19.80
C ASP A 351 -20.45 -18.95 -18.53
N MET A 352 -20.72 -18.02 -17.61
CA MET A 352 -19.99 -17.87 -16.35
C MET A 352 -20.57 -18.79 -15.25
N THR A 353 -19.76 -19.05 -14.22
CA THR A 353 -20.21 -19.70 -12.99
C THR A 353 -20.97 -18.70 -12.11
N ASP A 354 -21.73 -19.18 -11.13
CA ASP A 354 -22.48 -18.29 -10.23
C ASP A 354 -21.54 -17.48 -9.32
N LEU A 355 -20.56 -18.13 -8.67
CA LEU A 355 -19.59 -17.46 -7.80
C LEU A 355 -18.15 -17.85 -8.10
N PHE A 356 -17.23 -16.90 -7.94
CA PHE A 356 -15.80 -17.15 -7.83
C PHE A 356 -15.31 -16.70 -6.47
N VAL A 357 -14.54 -17.56 -5.79
CA VAL A 357 -14.13 -17.34 -4.42
C VAL A 357 -12.62 -17.45 -4.33
N THR A 358 -11.99 -16.48 -3.66
CA THR A 358 -10.54 -16.43 -3.49
C THR A 358 -10.16 -16.25 -2.03
N TYR A 359 -8.98 -16.75 -1.68
CA TYR A 359 -8.32 -16.49 -0.41
C TYR A 359 -6.99 -15.75 -0.67
N SER A 360 -6.73 -14.67 0.08
CA SER A 360 -5.81 -13.58 -0.32
C SER A 360 -4.34 -13.97 -0.50
N ASP A 361 -3.86 -15.04 0.12
CA ASP A 361 -2.41 -15.28 0.23
C ASP A 361 -1.94 -16.69 -0.15
N GLU A 362 -2.85 -17.63 -0.46
CA GLU A 362 -2.46 -19.07 -0.57
C GLU A 362 -2.64 -19.69 -1.96
N GLY A 363 -2.92 -18.90 -2.99
CA GLY A 363 -3.07 -19.46 -4.34
C GLY A 363 -4.13 -20.55 -4.39
N TRP A 364 -5.27 -20.36 -3.71
CA TRP A 364 -6.40 -21.27 -3.69
C TRP A 364 -7.68 -20.54 -4.10
N SER A 365 -8.50 -21.18 -4.93
CA SER A 365 -9.75 -20.58 -5.42
C SER A 365 -10.85 -21.63 -5.62
N LEU A 366 -12.11 -21.19 -5.49
CA LEU A 366 -13.28 -22.00 -5.83
C LEU A 366 -14.05 -21.39 -6.99
N VAL A 367 -14.52 -22.26 -7.87
CA VAL A 367 -15.55 -21.99 -8.86
C VAL A 367 -16.82 -22.67 -8.35
N VAL A 368 -17.84 -21.86 -8.06
CA VAL A 368 -19.04 -22.32 -7.37
C VAL A 368 -20.26 -22.20 -8.28
N GLU A 369 -21.02 -23.28 -8.34
CA GLU A 369 -22.36 -23.33 -8.95
C GLU A 369 -23.39 -23.61 -7.85
N CYS A 370 -24.47 -22.86 -7.83
CA CYS A 370 -25.58 -23.00 -6.89
C CYS A 370 -26.80 -23.58 -7.62
N THR A 371 -27.53 -24.49 -6.97
CA THR A 371 -28.77 -25.03 -7.54
C THR A 371 -29.77 -25.46 -6.47
N ILE A 372 -31.05 -25.20 -6.71
CA ILE A 372 -32.10 -25.43 -5.69
C ILE A 372 -32.75 -26.80 -5.85
N ARG A 373 -33.19 -27.17 -7.07
CA ARG A 373 -33.96 -28.39 -7.36
C ARG A 373 -33.82 -28.83 -8.81
N GLU A 374 -32.60 -29.01 -9.28
CA GLU A 374 -32.34 -29.36 -10.67
C GLU A 374 -32.17 -30.86 -10.88
N LEU A 375 -32.74 -31.38 -11.97
CA LEU A 375 -32.79 -32.81 -12.27
C LEU A 375 -31.51 -33.33 -12.94
N ASP A 376 -30.66 -32.45 -13.47
CA ASP A 376 -29.44 -32.81 -14.21
C ASP A 376 -28.16 -32.24 -13.56
N LEU A 377 -27.91 -32.68 -12.31
CA LEU A 377 -26.70 -32.32 -11.58
C LEU A 377 -25.43 -32.82 -12.28
N ALA A 378 -25.50 -33.92 -13.04
CA ALA A 378 -24.37 -34.49 -13.76
C ALA A 378 -23.85 -33.55 -14.86
N ALA A 379 -24.75 -32.98 -15.68
CA ALA A 379 -24.37 -31.98 -16.68
C ALA A 379 -23.75 -30.73 -16.04
N LYS A 380 -24.27 -30.29 -14.89
CA LYS A 380 -23.70 -29.15 -14.14
C LYS A 380 -22.30 -29.44 -13.64
N ILE A 381 -22.06 -30.63 -13.07
CA ILE A 381 -20.72 -31.06 -12.67
C ILE A 381 -19.75 -30.99 -13.85
N ALA A 382 -20.12 -31.54 -15.01
CA ALA A 382 -19.25 -31.53 -16.19
C ALA A 382 -18.88 -30.11 -16.66
N LYS A 383 -19.87 -29.20 -16.68
CA LYS A 383 -19.64 -27.78 -17.03
C LYS A 383 -18.76 -27.09 -15.99
N LEU A 384 -19.06 -27.27 -14.71
CA LEU A 384 -18.33 -26.65 -13.61
C LEU A 384 -16.85 -27.05 -13.60
N VAL A 385 -16.58 -28.35 -13.80
CA VAL A 385 -15.22 -28.88 -13.91
C VAL A 385 -14.48 -28.29 -15.11
N THR A 386 -15.16 -28.12 -16.24
CA THR A 386 -14.59 -27.48 -17.42
C THR A 386 -14.20 -26.04 -17.15
N ARG A 387 -15.05 -25.27 -16.46
CA ARG A 387 -14.77 -23.88 -16.05
C ARG A 387 -13.59 -23.80 -15.09
N ALA A 388 -13.55 -24.66 -14.06
CA ALA A 388 -12.44 -24.73 -13.11
C ALA A 388 -11.10 -25.05 -13.80
N LYS A 389 -11.08 -26.04 -14.70
CA LYS A 389 -9.89 -26.40 -15.50
C LYS A 389 -9.48 -25.29 -16.49
N SER A 390 -10.40 -24.45 -16.94
CA SER A 390 -10.09 -23.29 -17.78
C SER A 390 -9.33 -22.23 -16.98
N ILE A 391 -9.84 -21.88 -15.80
CA ILE A 391 -9.22 -20.88 -14.92
C ILE A 391 -7.86 -21.36 -14.40
N ALA A 392 -7.75 -22.64 -14.02
CA ALA A 392 -6.49 -23.25 -13.55
C ALA A 392 -5.37 -23.22 -14.61
N ARG A 393 -5.70 -23.15 -15.90
CA ARG A 393 -4.69 -23.04 -16.97
C ARG A 393 -4.07 -21.66 -17.08
N THR A 394 -4.76 -20.62 -16.57
CA THR A 394 -4.35 -19.22 -16.68
C THR A 394 -3.92 -18.62 -15.34
N ALA A 395 -4.37 -19.19 -14.22
CA ALA A 395 -4.05 -18.73 -12.88
C ALA A 395 -2.95 -19.60 -12.25
N PRO A 396 -2.00 -19.01 -11.50
CA PRO A 396 -0.97 -19.75 -10.77
C PRO A 396 -1.49 -20.44 -9.49
N SER A 397 -2.81 -20.55 -9.31
CA SER A 397 -3.49 -21.05 -8.11
C SER A 397 -4.14 -22.43 -8.31
N GLU A 398 -4.30 -23.19 -7.23
CA GLU A 398 -5.18 -24.35 -7.19
C GLU A 398 -6.65 -23.92 -7.29
N VAL A 399 -7.37 -24.43 -8.28
CA VAL A 399 -8.78 -24.11 -8.51
C VAL A 399 -9.63 -25.35 -8.30
N TYR A 400 -10.59 -25.27 -7.38
CA TYR A 400 -11.53 -26.34 -7.06
C TYR A 400 -12.94 -26.01 -7.57
N ALA A 401 -13.65 -27.04 -8.01
CA ALA A 401 -15.07 -26.94 -8.34
C ALA A 401 -15.93 -27.24 -7.10
N ALA A 402 -16.95 -26.42 -6.84
CA ALA A 402 -17.92 -26.67 -5.78
C ALA A 402 -19.36 -26.54 -6.30
N LEU A 403 -20.15 -27.59 -6.11
CA LEU A 403 -21.58 -27.58 -6.37
C LEU A 403 -22.32 -27.43 -5.04
N VAL A 404 -23.08 -26.35 -4.90
CA VAL A 404 -23.86 -26.03 -3.70
C VAL A 404 -25.33 -26.23 -4.01
N THR A 405 -25.99 -27.08 -3.22
CA THR A 405 -27.42 -27.35 -3.40
C THR A 405 -28.17 -27.37 -2.09
N ARG A 406 -29.47 -27.09 -2.18
CA ARG A 406 -30.42 -27.20 -1.07
C ARG A 406 -30.98 -28.61 -0.90
N GLN A 407 -30.77 -29.48 -1.87
CA GLN A 407 -31.18 -30.88 -1.74
C GLN A 407 -30.41 -31.52 -0.60
N PRO A 408 -31.08 -32.27 0.29
CA PRO A 408 -30.38 -33.10 1.26
C PRO A 408 -29.57 -34.16 0.51
N ARG A 409 -28.50 -34.64 1.14
CA ARG A 409 -27.58 -35.61 0.54
C ARG A 409 -28.26 -36.92 0.15
N THR A 410 -29.38 -37.26 0.77
CA THR A 410 -30.22 -38.42 0.47
C THR A 410 -30.96 -38.31 -0.86
N ASP A 411 -31.21 -37.09 -1.32
CA ASP A 411 -31.96 -36.82 -2.57
C ASP A 411 -31.02 -36.76 -3.79
N ILE A 412 -29.70 -36.76 -3.54
CA ILE A 412 -28.68 -36.79 -4.59
C ILE A 412 -28.37 -38.24 -4.94
N SER A 413 -28.58 -38.61 -6.20
CA SER A 413 -28.36 -39.98 -6.69
C SER A 413 -26.91 -40.43 -6.55
N ASP A 414 -26.71 -41.74 -6.36
CA ASP A 414 -25.38 -42.35 -6.27
C ASP A 414 -24.50 -42.01 -7.47
N THR A 415 -25.06 -42.05 -8.69
CA THR A 415 -24.35 -41.69 -9.92
C THR A 415 -23.78 -40.28 -9.86
N VAL A 416 -24.54 -39.30 -9.38
CA VAL A 416 -24.07 -37.90 -9.27
C VAL A 416 -22.97 -37.78 -8.21
N ARG A 417 -23.10 -38.52 -7.09
CA ARG A 417 -22.07 -38.53 -6.03
C ARG A 417 -20.78 -39.17 -6.50
N GLU A 418 -20.87 -40.26 -7.27
CA GLU A 418 -19.72 -40.93 -7.89
C GLU A 418 -19.04 -40.04 -8.94
N ASP A 419 -19.82 -39.33 -9.76
CA ASP A 419 -19.29 -38.38 -10.74
C ASP A 419 -18.55 -37.21 -10.05
N ALA A 420 -19.13 -36.66 -8.98
CA ALA A 420 -18.47 -35.63 -8.17
C ALA A 420 -17.18 -36.16 -7.51
N ALA A 421 -17.17 -37.39 -6.99
CA ALA A 421 -15.98 -38.02 -6.42
C ALA A 421 -14.87 -38.20 -7.47
N ARG A 422 -15.24 -38.65 -8.67
CA ARG A 422 -14.33 -38.89 -9.79
C ARG A 422 -13.69 -37.60 -10.28
N GLU A 423 -14.48 -36.54 -10.44
CA GLU A 423 -14.01 -35.23 -10.92
C GLU A 423 -13.48 -34.32 -9.82
N ARG A 424 -13.42 -34.80 -8.57
CA ARG A 424 -12.94 -34.04 -7.41
C ARG A 424 -13.73 -32.75 -7.15
N VAL A 425 -15.05 -32.82 -7.26
CA VAL A 425 -15.96 -31.70 -7.01
C VAL A 425 -16.42 -31.72 -5.56
N ILE A 426 -16.34 -30.57 -4.90
CA ILE A 426 -16.88 -30.37 -3.55
C ILE A 426 -18.40 -30.34 -3.66
N LEU A 427 -19.10 -31.19 -2.92
CA LEU A 427 -20.56 -31.25 -2.91
C LEU A 427 -21.09 -30.73 -1.58
N ILE A 428 -21.64 -29.52 -1.57
CA ILE A 428 -22.24 -28.90 -0.40
C ILE A 428 -23.75 -29.05 -0.52
N THR A 429 -24.33 -29.87 0.36
CA THR A 429 -25.76 -30.20 0.34
C THR A 429 -26.53 -29.38 1.36
N GLY A 430 -27.85 -29.47 1.34
CA GLY A 430 -28.71 -28.80 2.32
C GLY A 430 -28.34 -29.17 3.76
N ASP A 431 -27.85 -30.40 3.98
CA ASP A 431 -27.43 -30.90 5.29
C ASP A 431 -26.14 -30.24 5.80
N ASP A 432 -25.30 -29.74 4.88
CA ASP A 432 -24.00 -29.14 5.21
C ASP A 432 -24.13 -27.63 5.51
N LEU A 433 -25.15 -26.96 4.96
CA LEU A 433 -25.29 -25.50 5.04
C LEU A 433 -25.40 -24.98 6.46
N ASP A 434 -26.15 -25.65 7.34
CA ASP A 434 -26.26 -25.25 8.74
C ASP A 434 -24.94 -25.41 9.49
N GLY A 435 -24.21 -26.50 9.20
CA GLY A 435 -22.87 -26.73 9.74
C GLY A 435 -21.88 -25.66 9.30
N LEU A 436 -21.99 -25.18 8.07
CA LEU A 436 -21.18 -24.08 7.56
C LEU A 436 -21.56 -22.72 8.17
N VAL A 437 -22.84 -22.45 8.43
CA VAL A 437 -23.26 -21.25 9.18
C VAL A 437 -22.70 -21.30 10.60
N GLN A 438 -22.79 -22.44 11.27
CA GLN A 438 -22.21 -22.63 12.58
C GLN A 438 -20.68 -22.44 12.55
N LEU A 439 -19.99 -23.04 11.58
CA LEU A 439 -18.56 -22.85 11.38
C LEU A 439 -18.22 -21.38 11.13
N ALA A 440 -19.04 -20.64 10.39
CA ALA A 440 -18.86 -19.21 10.18
C ALA A 440 -18.99 -18.43 11.49
N THR A 441 -19.83 -18.85 12.43
CA THR A 441 -19.92 -18.20 13.76
C THR A 441 -18.76 -18.53 14.69
N GLU A 442 -18.05 -19.64 14.45
CA GLU A 442 -16.86 -20.05 15.22
C GLU A 442 -15.58 -19.30 14.80
N LEU A 443 -15.64 -18.55 13.71
CA LEU A 443 -14.54 -17.75 13.16
C LEU A 443 -13.20 -18.50 13.04
N PRO A 444 -13.19 -19.71 12.47
CA PRO A 444 -11.96 -20.45 12.27
C PRO A 444 -11.04 -19.71 11.27
N PRO A 445 -9.72 -19.94 11.35
CA PRO A 445 -8.81 -19.52 10.30
C PRO A 445 -9.24 -20.08 8.94
N PRO A 446 -9.09 -19.32 7.83
CA PRO A 446 -9.53 -19.73 6.50
C PRO A 446 -8.97 -21.08 6.04
N GLU A 447 -7.77 -21.48 6.47
CA GLU A 447 -7.17 -22.79 6.16
C GLU A 447 -7.98 -23.94 6.77
N LYS A 448 -8.54 -23.73 7.96
CA LYS A 448 -9.44 -24.70 8.61
C LYS A 448 -10.76 -24.79 7.87
N VAL A 449 -11.28 -23.67 7.36
CA VAL A 449 -12.48 -23.66 6.49
C VAL A 449 -12.20 -24.39 5.18
N ARG A 450 -11.09 -24.08 4.50
CA ARG A 450 -10.66 -24.79 3.28
C ARG A 450 -10.62 -26.28 3.50
N ASN A 451 -9.94 -26.73 4.55
CA ASN A 451 -9.82 -28.15 4.87
C ASN A 451 -11.17 -28.79 5.19
N HIS A 452 -12.10 -28.04 5.79
CA HIS A 452 -13.47 -28.50 5.99
C HIS A 452 -14.20 -28.67 4.66
N LEU A 453 -14.17 -27.67 3.78
CA LEU A 453 -14.79 -27.75 2.45
C LEU A 453 -14.23 -28.90 1.61
N LEU A 454 -12.92 -29.12 1.62
CA LEU A 454 -12.29 -30.25 0.90
C LEU A 454 -12.76 -31.62 1.42
N ARG A 455 -13.17 -31.74 2.68
CA ARG A 455 -13.74 -32.99 3.24
C ARG A 455 -15.17 -33.26 2.77
N LEU A 456 -15.86 -32.26 2.22
CA LEU A 456 -17.19 -32.42 1.63
C LEU A 456 -17.13 -33.03 0.22
N MET A 457 -15.93 -33.22 -0.35
CA MET A 457 -15.75 -34.00 -1.56
C MET A 457 -16.18 -35.46 -1.32
N PRO A 458 -17.07 -36.03 -2.13
CA PRO A 458 -17.48 -37.42 -1.97
C PRO A 458 -16.28 -38.38 -2.11
N ALA A 459 -16.25 -39.43 -1.27
CA ALA A 459 -15.22 -40.45 -1.35
C ALA A 459 -15.41 -41.29 -2.62
N GLN A 460 -14.30 -41.67 -3.27
CA GLN A 460 -14.35 -42.63 -4.36
C GLN A 460 -14.70 -44.00 -3.79
N VAL A 461 -15.84 -44.55 -4.21
CA VAL A 461 -16.19 -45.95 -3.96
C VAL A 461 -15.19 -46.79 -4.75
N ARG A 462 -14.40 -47.60 -4.03
CA ARG A 462 -13.38 -48.48 -4.62
C ARG A 462 -14.00 -49.71 -5.26
#